data_AF-A0A3D8I1I2-F1
#
_entry.id   AF-A0A3D8I1I2-F1
#
_cell.length_a   1.000
_cell.length_b   1.000
_cell.length_c   1.000
_cell.angle_alpha   90.00
_cell.angle_beta   90.00
_cell.angle_gamma   90.00
#
_symmetry.space_group_name_H-M   'P 1'
#
loop_
_entity.id
_entity.type
_entity.pdbx_description
1 polymer ?
#
loop_
_entity_poly.entity_id
_entity_poly.type
_entity_poly.pdbx_seq_one_letter_code
_entity_poly.pdbx_strand_id
1 'polypeptide(L)'
;MKSQINNLKDYAELAQASYFYFDLLKDSNNTPRKIYELDYNSNKIKDENYPRGYKEVEITLEHIISKEYQGQEVLINLKQDNTWQSNLLNTLNEKTNFDKLNGEFSPLQAQNFVKRYKIYFHQPNTTSGFSATLFYDTQEDRFVVGFRGTENNFKDIKAILETALDVIQDANLTFGKGDFQANALKQFLLDIAPILNNADSDKIIFVGHSLGGYLAQWALIYCDSIYKDKLKFSPSEVYTFNAPSIYGWNLPSPIINPNIIKILQEILDKRSIDISDKITHIYDNGGIKLIASAQYGSINKLPIHTGKDSHAIIPITQTLYFYSYLLESNPNYNKVKNKNLEECIEYLNNFMQEVYQVFNPLSMRINNKNLMLYKTQEKRPNSTDFLATLIEHILYVTSLEKEIESTYIQLHTTKDNIIDKIIALEYYTEILDKQDIDNLDSKQCSIAEKRAIFKCQPFKITDKDGNEVLSENNIAKLFRYNSNSTKIALYNDKSSVSYFDARLSMMKHILYGDNINVCYIKASLKSNENKISTLSMSSTLYVDTQAKAIYIFANDKDYIDCDTIYKQIKQECNLQESLEELQSYKPSLFLDSHLLLGGTESPNPLSQYFFGELESNSSNTTSTNSTNSS
;
A
#
# COMPACT_ATOMS: atom_id res chain seq x y z
N MET A 1 -15.74 -13.34 3.48
CA MET A 1 -14.42 -12.81 3.08
C MET A 1 -14.46 -11.45 2.37
N LYS A 2 -14.97 -11.29 1.12
CA LYS A 2 -14.97 -9.98 0.42
C LYS A 2 -15.50 -8.82 1.29
N SER A 3 -16.68 -9.01 1.87
CA SER A 3 -17.30 -8.03 2.79
C SER A 3 -16.43 -7.71 4.02
N GLN A 4 -15.72 -8.70 4.59
CA GLN A 4 -14.84 -8.45 5.74
C GLN A 4 -13.61 -7.62 5.38
N ILE A 5 -12.97 -7.89 4.24
CA ILE A 5 -11.85 -7.07 3.74
C ILE A 5 -12.32 -5.67 3.34
N ASN A 6 -13.50 -5.55 2.73
CA ASN A 6 -14.10 -4.25 2.44
C ASN A 6 -14.38 -3.46 3.73
N ASN A 7 -14.92 -4.11 4.77
CA ASN A 7 -15.10 -3.50 6.08
C ASN A 7 -13.77 -3.00 6.67
N LEU A 8 -12.70 -3.80 6.65
CA LEU A 8 -11.39 -3.35 7.13
C LEU A 8 -10.88 -2.10 6.38
N LYS A 9 -11.01 -2.09 5.05
CA LYS A 9 -10.67 -0.94 4.21
C LYS A 9 -11.49 0.30 4.60
N ASP A 10 -12.80 0.14 4.73
CA ASP A 10 -13.74 1.21 5.08
C ASP A 10 -13.47 1.77 6.49
N TYR A 11 -13.18 0.91 7.45
CA TYR A 11 -12.83 1.29 8.81
C TYR A 11 -11.47 2.00 8.89
N ALA A 12 -10.49 1.60 8.07
CA ALA A 12 -9.22 2.33 7.95
C ALA A 12 -9.43 3.71 7.34
N GLU A 13 -10.27 3.83 6.30
CA GLU A 13 -10.65 5.11 5.70
C GLU A 13 -11.36 6.02 6.70
N LEU A 14 -12.31 5.51 7.50
CA LEU A 14 -13.01 6.29 8.53
C LEU A 14 -12.09 6.68 9.69
N ALA A 15 -11.14 5.82 10.08
CA ALA A 15 -10.11 6.15 11.05
C ALA A 15 -9.21 7.29 10.54
N GLN A 16 -8.84 7.28 9.26
CA GLN A 16 -8.13 8.40 8.62
C GLN A 16 -9.00 9.66 8.55
N ALA A 17 -10.26 9.53 8.14
CA ALA A 17 -11.19 10.65 8.02
C ALA A 17 -11.47 11.37 9.36
N SER A 18 -11.30 10.67 10.49
CA SER A 18 -11.43 11.27 11.83
C SER A 18 -10.44 12.42 12.10
N TYR A 19 -9.40 12.57 11.29
CA TYR A 19 -8.42 13.65 11.39
C TYR A 19 -8.84 14.96 10.68
N PHE A 20 -9.91 14.96 9.88
CA PHE A 20 -10.36 16.14 9.14
C PHE A 20 -11.17 17.13 9.99
N TYR A 21 -11.10 18.41 9.65
CA TYR A 21 -11.70 19.51 10.40
C TYR A 21 -13.13 19.78 9.94
N PHE A 22 -14.05 18.87 10.28
CA PHE A 22 -15.46 18.97 9.88
C PHE A 22 -16.20 20.14 10.53
N ASP A 23 -15.66 20.70 11.61
CA ASP A 23 -16.13 21.94 12.22
C ASP A 23 -16.01 23.15 11.28
N LEU A 24 -15.16 23.07 10.24
CA LEU A 24 -15.04 24.13 9.22
C LEU A 24 -16.23 24.19 8.25
N LEU A 25 -17.17 23.24 8.27
CA LEU A 25 -18.38 23.30 7.44
C LEU A 25 -19.24 24.52 7.80
N LYS A 26 -19.32 24.86 9.09
CA LYS A 26 -20.23 25.89 9.60
C LYS A 26 -19.59 26.67 10.74
N ASP A 27 -19.96 27.93 10.89
CA ASP A 27 -19.56 28.72 12.06
C ASP A 27 -20.34 28.34 13.32
N SER A 28 -20.00 28.98 14.45
CA SER A 28 -20.68 28.80 15.73
C SER A 28 -22.16 29.18 15.73
N ASN A 29 -22.64 29.91 14.72
CA ASN A 29 -24.05 30.24 14.51
C ASN A 29 -24.72 29.27 13.53
N ASN A 30 -24.08 28.14 13.21
CA ASN A 30 -24.55 27.13 12.26
C ASN A 30 -24.74 27.69 10.83
N THR A 31 -24.02 28.76 10.48
CA THR A 31 -24.01 29.34 9.12
C THR A 31 -22.89 28.70 8.31
N PRO A 32 -23.16 28.20 7.10
CA PRO A 32 -22.12 27.62 6.24
C PRO A 32 -20.94 28.57 6.06
N ARG A 33 -19.72 28.04 6.20
CA ARG A 33 -18.48 28.76 5.89
C ARG A 33 -18.20 28.66 4.39
N LYS A 34 -17.29 29.48 3.90
CA LYS A 34 -16.96 29.57 2.47
C LYS A 34 -15.46 29.48 2.23
N ILE A 35 -15.09 29.13 1.01
CA ILE A 35 -13.74 29.32 0.44
C ILE A 35 -13.84 30.20 -0.82
N TYR A 36 -12.70 30.67 -1.33
CA TYR A 36 -12.65 31.32 -2.64
C TYR A 36 -12.56 30.30 -3.77
N GLU A 37 -13.06 30.65 -4.96
CA GLU A 37 -12.84 29.82 -6.14
C GLU A 37 -11.50 30.16 -6.81
N LEU A 38 -10.82 29.12 -7.29
CA LEU A 38 -9.53 29.22 -7.97
C LEU A 38 -9.68 28.94 -9.47
N ASP A 39 -8.94 29.69 -10.29
CA ASP A 39 -8.76 29.37 -11.71
C ASP A 39 -7.75 28.23 -11.91
N TYR A 40 -7.52 27.85 -13.17
CA TYR A 40 -6.57 26.79 -13.54
C TYR A 40 -5.11 27.10 -13.16
N ASN A 41 -4.78 28.36 -12.85
CA ASN A 41 -3.46 28.81 -12.40
C ASN A 41 -3.39 28.99 -10.86
N SER A 42 -4.39 28.52 -10.11
CA SER A 42 -4.51 28.72 -8.67
C SER A 42 -4.63 30.20 -8.24
N ASN A 43 -5.15 31.08 -9.10
CA ASN A 43 -5.49 32.46 -8.72
C ASN A 43 -6.96 32.57 -8.31
N LYS A 44 -7.25 33.48 -7.36
CA LYS A 44 -8.63 33.80 -6.97
C LYS A 44 -9.39 34.38 -8.17
N ILE A 45 -10.55 33.81 -8.48
CA ILE A 45 -11.42 34.32 -9.54
C ILE A 45 -12.05 35.63 -9.08
N LYS A 46 -11.77 36.74 -9.76
CA LYS A 46 -12.32 38.06 -9.44
C LYS A 46 -13.81 38.14 -9.78
N ASP A 47 -14.61 38.64 -8.84
CA ASP A 47 -16.04 38.86 -9.01
C ASP A 47 -16.51 39.93 -8.00
N GLU A 48 -16.89 41.11 -8.50
CA GLU A 48 -17.32 42.25 -7.68
C GLU A 48 -18.68 42.05 -7.01
N ASN A 49 -19.44 41.02 -7.38
CA ASN A 49 -20.71 40.68 -6.73
C ASN A 49 -20.51 40.09 -5.32
N TYR A 50 -19.28 39.72 -4.96
CA TYR A 50 -18.95 39.16 -3.66
C TYR A 50 -18.27 40.19 -2.75
N PRO A 51 -18.45 40.12 -1.41
CA PRO A 51 -17.95 41.13 -0.48
C PRO A 51 -16.45 41.43 -0.57
N ARG A 52 -15.66 40.43 -0.97
CA ARG A 52 -14.20 40.52 -1.07
C ARG A 52 -13.68 40.73 -2.49
N GLY A 53 -14.57 40.91 -3.47
CA GLY A 53 -14.21 41.10 -4.87
C GLY A 53 -13.71 39.84 -5.59
N TYR A 54 -13.93 38.67 -5.02
CA TYR A 54 -13.65 37.38 -5.63
C TYR A 54 -14.76 36.37 -5.33
N LYS A 55 -14.95 35.43 -6.24
CA LYS A 55 -15.98 34.41 -6.16
C LYS A 55 -15.81 33.56 -4.89
N GLU A 56 -16.85 33.52 -4.06
CA GLU A 56 -16.92 32.69 -2.86
C GLU A 56 -17.87 31.51 -3.10
N VAL A 57 -17.47 30.33 -2.63
CA VAL A 57 -18.24 29.09 -2.72
C VAL A 57 -18.38 28.47 -1.33
N GLU A 58 -19.56 27.92 -1.06
CA GLU A 58 -19.85 27.23 0.21
C GLU A 58 -18.95 25.99 0.38
N ILE A 59 -18.47 25.77 1.61
CA ILE A 59 -17.66 24.60 1.92
C ILE A 59 -18.54 23.36 1.92
N THR A 60 -18.12 22.35 1.16
CA THR A 60 -18.75 21.04 1.13
C THR A 60 -17.90 20.04 1.89
N LEU A 61 -18.45 18.85 2.17
CA LEU A 61 -17.68 17.75 2.75
C LEU A 61 -16.49 17.36 1.86
N GLU A 62 -16.68 17.40 0.53
CA GLU A 62 -15.63 17.08 -0.44
C GLU A 62 -14.45 18.05 -0.33
N HIS A 63 -14.72 19.36 -0.18
CA HIS A 63 -13.66 20.36 0.03
C HIS A 63 -12.83 20.08 1.28
N ILE A 64 -13.44 19.59 2.37
CA ILE A 64 -12.73 19.35 3.63
C ILE A 64 -11.78 18.15 3.54
N ILE A 65 -12.23 17.07 2.89
CA ILE A 65 -11.49 15.80 2.88
C ILE A 65 -10.53 15.69 1.69
N SER A 66 -10.79 16.40 0.59
CA SER A 66 -10.01 16.32 -0.63
C SER A 66 -8.68 17.05 -0.52
N LYS A 67 -7.63 16.40 -1.01
CA LYS A 67 -6.28 16.92 -1.10
C LYS A 67 -6.16 18.11 -2.07
N GLU A 68 -7.07 18.25 -3.04
CA GLU A 68 -7.07 19.37 -4.00
C GLU A 68 -7.25 20.73 -3.32
N TYR A 69 -7.97 20.74 -2.19
CA TYR A 69 -8.28 21.94 -1.41
C TYR A 69 -7.37 22.09 -0.18
N GLN A 70 -6.38 21.20 -0.03
CA GLN A 70 -5.50 21.18 1.15
C GLN A 70 -4.75 22.51 1.30
N GLY A 71 -4.82 23.09 2.50
CA GLY A 71 -4.18 24.36 2.83
C GLY A 71 -4.93 25.60 2.36
N GLN A 72 -6.06 25.44 1.67
CA GLN A 72 -6.90 26.56 1.26
C GLN A 72 -7.57 27.21 2.48
N GLU A 73 -7.60 28.54 2.47
CA GLU A 73 -8.13 29.36 3.57
C GLU A 73 -9.66 29.30 3.62
N VAL A 74 -10.19 29.10 4.83
CA VAL A 74 -11.62 29.11 5.11
C VAL A 74 -12.07 30.49 5.55
N LEU A 75 -12.90 31.13 4.75
CA LEU A 75 -13.36 32.51 4.95
C LEU A 75 -14.29 32.61 6.16
N ILE A 76 -14.14 33.68 6.94
CA ILE A 76 -15.12 34.02 7.98
C ILE A 76 -16.41 34.60 7.35
N ASN A 77 -17.53 34.33 8.00
CA ASN A 77 -18.81 34.95 7.64
C ASN A 77 -18.81 36.42 8.07
N LEU A 78 -18.88 37.32 7.10
CA LEU A 78 -18.88 38.76 7.33
C LEU A 78 -20.24 39.21 7.89
N LYS A 79 -20.20 40.08 8.89
CA LYS A 79 -21.37 40.86 9.30
C LYS A 79 -21.74 41.82 8.17
N GLN A 80 -23.04 41.84 7.82
CA GLN A 80 -23.55 42.55 6.64
C GLN A 80 -24.08 43.97 6.94
N ASP A 81 -24.10 44.39 8.21
CA ASP A 81 -24.49 45.75 8.56
C ASP A 81 -23.34 46.74 8.33
N ASN A 82 -23.64 47.89 7.72
CA ASN A 82 -22.66 48.92 7.36
C ASN A 82 -22.17 49.76 8.57
N THR A 83 -22.14 49.18 9.76
CA THR A 83 -21.70 49.87 10.98
C THR A 83 -20.17 49.84 11.08
N TRP A 84 -19.58 50.90 11.65
CA TRP A 84 -18.12 50.95 11.84
C TRP A 84 -17.63 49.84 12.77
N GLN A 85 -18.46 49.42 13.74
CA GLN A 85 -18.14 48.30 14.62
C GLN A 85 -18.06 46.97 13.87
N SER A 86 -19.03 46.69 13.00
CA SER A 86 -19.03 45.46 12.20
C SER A 86 -17.89 45.43 11.20
N ASN A 87 -17.56 46.56 10.57
CA ASN A 87 -16.38 46.66 9.69
C ASN A 87 -15.07 46.41 10.46
N LEU A 88 -14.93 46.97 11.67
CA LEU A 88 -13.76 46.72 12.53
C LEU A 88 -13.67 45.25 12.95
N LEU A 89 -14.79 44.65 13.39
CA LEU A 89 -14.83 43.25 13.80
C LEU A 89 -14.54 42.30 12.64
N ASN A 90 -15.11 42.55 11.45
CA ASN A 90 -14.80 41.80 10.25
C ASN A 90 -13.30 41.85 9.95
N THR A 91 -12.70 43.04 9.94
CA THR A 91 -11.26 43.25 9.71
C THR A 91 -10.39 42.50 10.73
N LEU A 92 -10.75 42.57 12.03
CA LEU A 92 -10.01 41.87 13.09
C LEU A 92 -10.12 40.36 12.94
N ASN A 93 -11.35 39.86 12.75
CA ASN A 93 -11.61 38.43 12.62
C ASN A 93 -10.89 37.84 11.41
N GLU A 94 -10.88 38.54 10.27
CA GLU A 94 -10.11 38.12 9.09
C GLU A 94 -8.62 38.04 9.38
N LYS A 95 -8.06 39.05 10.06
CA LYS A 95 -6.64 39.08 10.40
C LYS A 95 -6.23 37.98 11.39
N THR A 96 -7.16 37.50 12.22
CA THR A 96 -6.94 36.44 13.20
C THR A 96 -7.45 35.08 12.74
N ASN A 97 -7.97 34.97 11.52
CA ASN A 97 -8.46 33.72 10.96
C ASN A 97 -7.30 32.93 10.36
N PHE A 98 -7.03 31.77 10.92
CA PHE A 98 -5.98 30.86 10.44
C PHE A 98 -6.56 29.51 9.98
N ASP A 99 -7.89 29.44 9.83
CA ASP A 99 -8.59 28.23 9.43
C ASP A 99 -8.19 27.83 8.01
N LYS A 100 -7.73 26.59 7.87
CA LYS A 100 -7.36 26.00 6.58
C LYS A 100 -7.91 24.59 6.48
N LEU A 101 -8.31 24.23 5.26
CA LEU A 101 -8.71 22.86 4.95
C LEU A 101 -7.50 21.92 5.05
N ASN A 102 -7.72 20.71 5.57
CA ASN A 102 -6.66 19.74 5.85
C ASN A 102 -6.84 18.40 5.13
N GLY A 103 -7.61 18.39 4.04
CA GLY A 103 -7.91 17.19 3.27
C GLY A 103 -6.67 16.45 2.77
N GLU A 104 -6.74 15.13 2.77
CA GLU A 104 -5.67 14.23 2.32
C GLU A 104 -6.15 13.17 1.33
N PHE A 105 -7.47 13.04 1.14
CA PHE A 105 -8.01 12.06 0.21
C PHE A 105 -7.79 12.48 -1.23
N SER A 106 -7.47 11.51 -2.08
CA SER A 106 -7.41 11.74 -3.51
C SER A 106 -8.81 12.02 -4.08
N PRO A 107 -8.94 12.70 -5.23
CA PRO A 107 -10.24 13.14 -5.74
C PRO A 107 -11.32 12.06 -5.82
N LEU A 108 -11.04 10.88 -6.40
CA LEU A 108 -12.04 9.80 -6.49
C LEU A 108 -12.35 9.20 -5.12
N GLN A 109 -11.35 9.08 -4.24
CA GLN A 109 -11.53 8.67 -2.85
C GLN A 109 -12.50 9.62 -2.12
N ALA A 110 -12.28 10.93 -2.21
CA ALA A 110 -13.14 11.95 -1.62
C ALA A 110 -14.58 11.87 -2.17
N GLN A 111 -14.73 11.77 -3.49
CA GLN A 111 -16.04 11.64 -4.13
C GLN A 111 -16.80 10.38 -3.70
N ASN A 112 -16.11 9.25 -3.56
CA ASN A 112 -16.74 8.02 -3.07
C ASN A 112 -17.10 8.11 -1.59
N PHE A 113 -16.25 8.75 -0.78
CA PHE A 113 -16.52 8.98 0.63
C PHE A 113 -17.79 9.81 0.84
N VAL A 114 -17.94 10.95 0.16
CA VAL A 114 -19.11 11.83 0.33
C VAL A 114 -20.41 11.20 -0.16
N LYS A 115 -20.35 10.29 -1.13
CA LYS A 115 -21.53 9.53 -1.60
C LYS A 115 -22.01 8.50 -0.59
N ARG A 116 -21.11 7.98 0.25
CA ARG A 116 -21.39 6.88 1.18
C ARG A 116 -21.63 7.34 2.62
N TYR A 117 -20.84 8.30 3.11
CA TYR A 117 -20.84 8.65 4.52
C TYR A 117 -21.51 9.98 4.80
N LYS A 118 -22.32 10.02 5.86
CA LYS A 118 -22.87 11.24 6.44
C LYS A 118 -22.21 11.52 7.78
N ILE A 119 -22.00 12.79 8.09
CA ILE A 119 -21.53 13.22 9.41
C ILE A 119 -22.74 13.61 10.24
N TYR A 120 -22.95 12.91 11.35
CA TYR A 120 -24.05 13.18 12.28
C TYR A 120 -23.61 14.11 13.40
N PHE A 121 -22.38 13.92 13.90
CA PHE A 121 -21.84 14.72 14.98
C PHE A 121 -20.32 14.78 14.85
N HIS A 122 -19.73 15.94 15.09
CA HIS A 122 -18.29 16.12 15.14
C HIS A 122 -17.92 16.94 16.36
N GLN A 123 -17.02 16.39 17.17
CA GLN A 123 -16.36 17.11 18.24
C GLN A 123 -15.02 17.62 17.71
N PRO A 124 -14.88 18.95 17.47
CA PRO A 124 -13.57 19.53 17.13
C PRO A 124 -12.61 19.36 18.30
N ASN A 125 -11.32 19.62 18.04
CA ASN A 125 -10.29 19.56 19.07
C ASN A 125 -10.68 20.38 20.31
N THR A 126 -10.91 19.68 21.40
CA THR A 126 -11.03 20.31 22.72
C THR A 126 -9.65 20.82 23.16
N THR A 127 -9.60 21.61 24.22
CA THR A 127 -8.35 22.06 24.86
C THR A 127 -7.44 20.91 25.31
N SER A 128 -7.99 19.70 25.44
CA SER A 128 -7.25 18.46 25.69
C SER A 128 -6.56 17.83 24.49
N GLY A 129 -6.92 18.27 23.27
CA GLY A 129 -6.59 17.59 22.03
C GLY A 129 -7.52 16.43 21.66
N PHE A 130 -8.56 16.13 22.44
CA PHE A 130 -9.59 15.15 22.07
C PHE A 130 -10.45 15.65 20.92
N SER A 131 -10.66 14.80 19.91
CA SER A 131 -11.59 14.98 18.80
C SER A 131 -12.12 13.63 18.33
N ALA A 132 -13.39 13.59 17.94
CA ALA A 132 -14.05 12.39 17.43
C ALA A 132 -15.21 12.77 16.52
N THR A 133 -15.57 11.85 15.62
CA THR A 133 -16.64 12.05 14.65
C THR A 133 -17.57 10.84 14.62
N LEU A 134 -18.88 11.09 14.66
CA LEU A 134 -19.91 10.10 14.42
C LEU A 134 -20.30 10.15 12.94
N PHE A 135 -19.91 9.11 12.21
CA PHE A 135 -20.30 8.86 10.83
C PHE A 135 -21.50 7.91 10.76
N TYR A 136 -22.28 8.04 9.69
CA TYR A 136 -23.28 7.06 9.30
C TYR A 136 -22.95 6.57 7.89
N ASP A 137 -22.73 5.26 7.77
CA ASP A 137 -22.50 4.55 6.52
C ASP A 137 -23.85 4.21 5.89
N THR A 138 -24.17 4.92 4.80
CA THR A 138 -25.48 4.78 4.13
C THR A 138 -25.61 3.50 3.31
N GLN A 139 -24.49 2.82 3.01
CA GLN A 139 -24.51 1.58 2.22
C GLN A 139 -24.69 0.36 3.11
N GLU A 140 -24.05 0.36 4.28
CA GLU A 140 -24.11 -0.75 5.24
C GLU A 140 -25.13 -0.53 6.37
N ASP A 141 -25.83 0.60 6.36
CA ASP A 141 -26.83 1.01 7.37
C ASP A 141 -26.28 0.87 8.81
N ARG A 142 -25.17 1.55 9.09
CA ARG A 142 -24.49 1.49 10.40
C ARG A 142 -23.86 2.81 10.81
N PHE A 143 -23.73 2.99 12.12
CA PHE A 143 -22.99 4.09 12.73
C PHE A 143 -21.54 3.69 12.99
N VAL A 144 -20.61 4.59 12.64
CA VAL A 144 -19.19 4.41 12.90
C VAL A 144 -18.65 5.62 13.65
N VAL A 145 -18.08 5.40 14.83
CA VAL A 145 -17.43 6.46 15.61
C VAL A 145 -15.93 6.42 15.36
N GLY A 146 -15.41 7.44 14.69
CA GLY A 146 -13.98 7.62 14.44
C GLY A 146 -13.33 8.50 15.50
N PHE A 147 -12.35 7.95 16.21
CA PHE A 147 -11.56 8.67 17.22
C PHE A 147 -10.22 9.12 16.64
N ARG A 148 -9.91 10.41 16.78
CA ARG A 148 -8.66 11.01 16.31
C ARG A 148 -7.54 10.80 17.34
N GLY A 149 -6.34 10.45 16.86
CA GLY A 149 -5.12 10.49 17.69
C GLY A 149 -4.45 11.87 17.67
N THR A 150 -3.71 12.21 18.74
CA THR A 150 -2.82 13.38 18.73
C THR A 150 -1.46 13.03 18.13
N GLU A 151 -0.80 13.99 17.50
CA GLU A 151 0.55 13.82 16.90
C GLU A 151 1.68 13.90 17.94
N ASN A 152 1.38 14.21 19.21
CA ASN A 152 2.38 14.55 20.22
C ASN A 152 2.62 13.45 21.28
N ASN A 153 3.91 13.09 21.42
CA ASN A 153 4.65 12.47 22.53
C ASN A 153 3.95 11.53 23.55
N PHE A 154 4.64 10.45 23.91
CA PHE A 154 4.38 9.51 25.03
C PHE A 154 3.90 10.14 26.37
N LYS A 155 4.10 11.44 26.60
CA LYS A 155 3.58 12.17 27.76
C LYS A 155 2.06 12.23 27.77
N ASP A 156 1.42 12.41 26.61
CA ASP A 156 -0.04 12.47 26.49
C ASP A 156 -0.67 11.13 26.87
N ILE A 157 -0.03 10.03 26.46
CA ILE A 157 -0.42 8.66 26.76
C ILE A 157 -0.37 8.39 28.27
N LYS A 158 0.72 8.80 28.93
CA LYS A 158 0.86 8.65 30.38
C LYS A 158 -0.23 9.41 31.14
N ALA A 159 -0.54 10.64 30.71
CA ALA A 159 -1.60 11.45 31.33
C ALA A 159 -2.99 10.81 31.18
N ILE A 160 -3.31 10.28 29.99
CA ILE A 160 -4.57 9.57 29.74
C ILE A 160 -4.66 8.33 30.63
N LEU A 161 -3.56 7.60 30.77
CA LEU A 161 -3.50 6.39 31.60
C LEU A 161 -3.70 6.68 33.08
N GLU A 162 -3.01 7.70 33.63
CA GLU A 162 -3.20 8.13 35.02
C GLU A 162 -4.65 8.61 35.26
N THR A 163 -5.21 9.38 34.33
CA THR A 163 -6.60 9.85 34.42
C THR A 163 -7.61 8.70 34.36
N ALA A 164 -7.39 7.71 33.49
CA ALA A 164 -8.27 6.54 33.38
C ALA A 164 -8.24 5.68 34.65
N LEU A 165 -7.07 5.55 35.30
CA LEU A 165 -6.93 4.88 36.59
C LEU A 165 -7.67 5.61 37.71
N ASP A 166 -7.60 6.95 37.73
CA ASP A 166 -8.36 7.77 38.69
C ASP A 166 -9.88 7.61 38.46
N VAL A 167 -10.36 7.68 37.22
CA VAL A 167 -11.78 7.48 36.88
C VAL A 167 -12.31 6.12 37.36
N ILE A 168 -11.51 5.06 37.24
CA ILE A 168 -11.88 3.73 37.70
C ILE A 168 -11.97 3.65 39.23
N GLN A 169 -11.07 4.33 39.94
CA GLN A 169 -11.04 4.36 41.41
C GLN A 169 -12.16 5.25 41.96
N ASP A 170 -12.41 6.39 41.33
CA ASP A 170 -13.41 7.39 41.73
C ASP A 170 -14.83 7.05 41.26
N ALA A 171 -15.05 5.95 40.53
CA ALA A 171 -16.39 5.51 40.15
C ALA A 171 -17.36 5.31 41.35
N ASN A 172 -16.83 5.29 42.59
CA ASN A 172 -17.59 5.22 43.85
C ASN A 172 -17.69 6.55 44.64
N LEU A 173 -17.08 7.65 44.20
CA LEU A 173 -17.07 8.96 44.88
C LEU A 173 -17.38 10.11 43.89
N THR A 174 -18.18 11.07 44.33
CA THR A 174 -18.71 12.17 43.51
C THR A 174 -17.60 12.96 42.79
N PHE A 175 -17.80 13.16 41.47
CA PHE A 175 -16.82 13.57 40.45
C PHE A 175 -16.00 14.83 40.77
N GLY A 176 -14.67 14.69 40.84
CA GLY A 176 -13.70 15.77 41.01
C GLY A 176 -13.29 16.47 39.71
N LYS A 177 -12.97 17.76 39.81
CA LYS A 177 -12.49 18.65 38.74
C LYS A 177 -11.03 18.32 38.37
N GLY A 178 -10.81 17.57 37.30
CA GLY A 178 -9.49 17.38 36.68
C GLY A 178 -9.69 16.97 35.23
N ASP A 179 -9.18 17.75 34.30
CA ASP A 179 -9.41 17.60 32.86
C ASP A 179 -8.13 17.04 32.19
N PHE A 180 -8.19 16.25 31.11
CA PHE A 180 -8.64 16.86 29.86
C PHE A 180 -9.20 15.89 28.78
N GLN A 181 -8.69 14.67 28.55
CA GLN A 181 -9.22 13.78 27.47
C GLN A 181 -10.28 12.76 27.91
N ALA A 182 -10.17 12.15 29.09
CA ALA A 182 -11.13 11.13 29.54
C ALA A 182 -12.53 11.72 29.80
N ASN A 183 -12.59 12.93 30.37
CA ASN A 183 -13.85 13.67 30.54
C ASN A 183 -14.42 14.10 29.19
N ALA A 184 -13.58 14.58 28.27
CA ALA A 184 -14.00 14.94 26.92
C ALA A 184 -14.55 13.73 26.16
N LEU A 185 -13.89 12.57 26.26
CA LEU A 185 -14.38 11.30 25.70
C LEU A 185 -15.74 10.93 26.29
N LYS A 186 -15.89 10.97 27.62
CA LYS A 186 -17.16 10.68 28.28
C LYS A 186 -18.26 11.65 27.84
N GLN A 187 -17.98 12.95 27.81
CA GLN A 187 -18.95 13.96 27.41
C GLN A 187 -19.38 13.75 25.96
N PHE A 188 -18.43 13.50 25.06
CA PHE A 188 -18.71 13.13 23.68
C PHE A 188 -19.63 11.89 23.57
N LEU A 189 -19.35 10.83 24.33
CA LEU A 189 -20.21 9.64 24.34
C LEU A 189 -21.62 9.94 24.86
N LEU A 190 -21.75 10.83 25.85
CA LEU A 190 -23.06 11.30 26.35
C LEU A 190 -23.79 12.14 25.30
N ASP A 191 -23.09 12.96 24.53
CA ASP A 191 -23.68 13.82 23.50
C ASP A 191 -24.20 13.01 22.31
N ILE A 192 -23.53 11.90 21.95
CA ILE A 192 -23.98 11.00 20.88
C ILE A 192 -24.95 9.91 21.36
N ALA A 193 -25.07 9.67 22.68
CA ALA A 193 -25.95 8.64 23.24
C ALA A 193 -27.41 8.76 22.77
N PRO A 194 -28.04 9.96 22.72
CA PRO A 194 -29.40 10.11 22.22
C PRO A 194 -29.58 9.66 20.77
N ILE A 195 -28.52 9.71 19.95
CA ILE A 195 -28.53 9.25 18.56
C ILE A 195 -28.41 7.72 18.55
N LEU A 196 -27.40 7.19 19.26
CA LEU A 196 -27.04 5.77 19.21
C LEU A 196 -27.98 4.85 20.01
N ASN A 197 -28.67 5.37 21.02
CA ASN A 197 -29.66 4.59 21.78
C ASN A 197 -30.89 4.18 20.95
N ASN A 198 -31.08 4.78 19.78
CA ASN A 198 -32.14 4.42 18.83
C ASN A 198 -31.64 3.47 17.74
N ALA A 199 -30.35 3.11 17.74
CA ALA A 199 -29.75 2.18 16.79
C ALA A 199 -29.62 0.79 17.40
N ASP A 200 -29.70 -0.24 16.57
CA ASP A 200 -29.38 -1.60 16.99
C ASP A 200 -27.88 -1.71 17.30
N SER A 201 -27.51 -2.44 18.36
CA SER A 201 -26.12 -2.48 18.83
C SER A 201 -25.15 -3.11 17.84
N ASP A 202 -25.62 -4.04 16.99
CA ASP A 202 -24.85 -4.65 15.90
C ASP A 202 -24.44 -3.64 14.83
N LYS A 203 -25.13 -2.51 14.75
CA LYS A 203 -24.89 -1.40 13.81
C LYS A 203 -23.96 -0.31 14.36
N ILE A 204 -23.30 -0.51 15.50
CA ILE A 204 -22.41 0.51 16.09
C ILE A 204 -20.97 -0.01 16.08
N ILE A 205 -20.10 0.66 15.34
CA ILE A 205 -18.67 0.31 15.23
C ILE A 205 -17.81 1.45 15.73
N PHE A 206 -16.77 1.15 16.50
CA PHE A 206 -15.75 2.14 16.87
C PHE A 206 -14.47 1.90 16.08
N VAL A 207 -13.85 2.98 15.58
CA VAL A 207 -12.59 2.92 14.84
C VAL A 207 -11.62 3.98 15.36
N GLY A 208 -10.33 3.70 15.33
CA GLY A 208 -9.33 4.71 15.68
C GLY A 208 -7.92 4.32 15.32
N HIS A 209 -7.12 5.32 14.96
CA HIS A 209 -5.72 5.16 14.62
C HIS A 209 -4.82 5.73 15.73
N SER A 210 -3.69 5.07 16.01
CA SER A 210 -2.73 5.49 17.04
C SER A 210 -3.42 5.74 18.39
N LEU A 211 -3.26 6.92 19.00
CA LEU A 211 -3.94 7.27 20.24
C LEU A 211 -5.47 7.23 20.10
N GLY A 212 -6.02 7.53 18.91
CA GLY A 212 -7.44 7.39 18.65
C GLY A 212 -7.93 5.95 18.82
N GLY A 213 -7.12 4.96 18.42
CA GLY A 213 -7.44 3.55 18.65
C GLY A 213 -7.38 3.14 20.12
N TYR A 214 -6.54 3.80 20.92
CA TYR A 214 -6.54 3.64 22.37
C TYR A 214 -7.81 4.24 23.01
N LEU A 215 -8.22 5.42 22.56
CA LEU A 215 -9.47 6.05 22.99
C LEU A 215 -10.69 5.21 22.62
N ALA A 216 -10.69 4.56 21.44
CA ALA A 216 -11.75 3.65 21.02
C ALA A 216 -11.91 2.44 21.98
N GLN A 217 -10.80 1.88 22.46
CA GLN A 217 -10.82 0.80 23.46
C GLN A 217 -11.40 1.28 24.80
N TRP A 218 -11.03 2.48 25.25
CA TRP A 218 -11.61 3.08 26.47
C TRP A 218 -13.09 3.42 26.30
N ALA A 219 -13.49 3.88 25.13
CA ALA A 219 -14.89 4.16 24.81
C ALA A 219 -15.74 2.89 24.93
N LEU A 220 -15.25 1.75 24.43
CA LEU A 220 -15.89 0.45 24.63
C LEU A 220 -16.06 0.12 26.12
N ILE A 221 -15.00 0.29 26.93
CA ILE A 221 -15.06 0.04 28.38
C ILE A 221 -16.10 0.95 29.07
N TYR A 222 -16.19 2.21 28.65
CA TYR A 222 -17.17 3.15 29.18
C TYR A 222 -18.59 2.71 28.86
N CYS A 223 -18.82 2.25 27.63
CA CYS A 223 -20.11 1.73 27.19
C CYS A 223 -20.50 0.41 27.86
N ASP A 224 -19.58 -0.56 27.95
CA ASP A 224 -19.90 -1.93 28.41
C ASP A 224 -19.87 -2.10 29.93
N SER A 225 -19.14 -1.25 30.64
CA SER A 225 -18.93 -1.41 32.09
C SER A 225 -19.11 -0.10 32.87
N ILE A 226 -18.21 0.86 32.72
CA ILE A 226 -18.07 1.98 33.67
C ILE A 226 -19.30 2.91 33.69
N TYR A 227 -19.88 3.19 32.51
CA TYR A 227 -21.01 4.11 32.35
C TYR A 227 -22.20 3.48 31.61
N LYS A 228 -22.28 2.14 31.61
CA LYS A 228 -23.32 1.37 30.91
C LYS A 228 -24.73 1.90 31.13
N ASP A 229 -25.11 2.13 32.39
CA ASP A 229 -26.46 2.57 32.76
C ASP A 229 -26.79 3.99 32.27
N LYS A 230 -25.77 4.82 32.06
CA LYS A 230 -25.91 6.21 31.59
C LYS A 230 -25.91 6.29 30.07
N LEU A 231 -24.99 5.57 29.43
CA LEU A 231 -24.81 5.60 27.98
C LEU A 231 -25.90 4.80 27.26
N LYS A 232 -26.21 3.59 27.75
CA LYS A 232 -27.26 2.69 27.24
C LYS A 232 -27.07 2.17 25.80
N PHE A 233 -25.91 2.41 25.19
CA PHE A 233 -25.47 1.80 23.94
C PHE A 233 -24.07 1.22 24.13
N SER A 234 -23.67 0.34 23.21
CA SER A 234 -22.32 -0.20 23.13
C SER A 234 -22.00 -0.62 21.70
N PRO A 235 -20.75 -0.44 21.21
CA PRO A 235 -20.36 -0.96 19.92
C PRO A 235 -20.38 -2.49 19.90
N SER A 236 -20.69 -3.05 18.73
CA SER A 236 -20.54 -4.46 18.44
C SER A 236 -19.07 -4.84 18.27
N GLU A 237 -18.32 -4.01 17.55
CA GLU A 237 -16.91 -4.24 17.26
C GLU A 237 -16.09 -2.94 17.34
N VAL A 238 -14.79 -3.09 17.63
CA VAL A 238 -13.81 -2.01 17.73
C VAL A 238 -12.60 -2.36 16.89
N TYR A 239 -12.26 -1.50 15.94
CA TYR A 239 -11.11 -1.67 15.06
C TYR A 239 -10.05 -0.61 15.35
N THR A 240 -8.85 -1.05 15.64
CA THR A 240 -7.75 -0.14 15.99
C THR A 240 -6.60 -0.29 15.00
N PHE A 241 -6.02 0.82 14.56
CA PHE A 241 -4.99 0.84 13.53
C PHE A 241 -3.70 1.44 14.07
N ASN A 242 -2.58 0.70 14.04
CA ASN A 242 -1.30 1.12 14.63
C ASN A 242 -1.47 1.68 16.05
N ALA A 243 -2.42 1.13 16.80
CA ALA A 243 -2.81 1.65 18.09
C ALA A 243 -2.18 0.82 19.21
N PRO A 244 -1.80 1.43 20.33
CA PRO A 244 -1.40 0.66 21.48
C PRO A 244 -2.58 -0.09 22.10
N SER A 245 -2.28 -1.23 22.72
CA SER A 245 -3.27 -2.01 23.46
C SER A 245 -3.44 -1.49 24.89
N ILE A 246 -4.66 -1.51 25.41
CA ILE A 246 -4.90 -1.27 26.84
C ILE A 246 -4.35 -2.38 27.74
N TYR A 247 -4.09 -3.58 27.21
CA TYR A 247 -3.59 -4.73 27.97
C TYR A 247 -2.08 -4.71 28.20
N GLY A 248 -1.34 -3.82 27.53
CA GLY A 248 0.08 -3.67 27.76
C GLY A 248 0.82 -3.02 26.60
N TRP A 249 2.04 -2.58 26.91
CA TRP A 249 2.97 -1.98 25.96
C TRP A 249 4.30 -2.73 25.97
N ASN A 250 4.75 -3.25 24.82
CA ASN A 250 6.09 -3.82 24.67
C ASN A 250 7.00 -2.86 23.87
N LEU A 251 7.54 -1.85 24.56
CA LEU A 251 8.61 -0.99 24.06
C LEU A 251 9.96 -1.57 24.52
N PRO A 252 11.07 -1.38 23.79
CA PRO A 252 12.39 -1.53 24.41
C PRO A 252 12.50 -0.58 25.61
N SER A 253 12.50 -1.18 26.80
CA SER A 253 12.58 -0.62 28.17
C SER A 253 13.45 0.63 28.28
N PRO A 254 12.94 1.80 28.74
CA PRO A 254 12.83 2.09 30.19
C PRO A 254 11.68 3.04 30.68
N ILE A 255 10.72 3.45 29.84
CA ILE A 255 9.90 4.67 30.12
C ILE A 255 8.51 4.43 30.73
N ILE A 256 7.87 3.27 30.52
CA ILE A 256 6.58 2.93 31.15
C ILE A 256 6.84 2.00 32.32
N ASN A 257 6.45 2.41 33.52
CA ASN A 257 6.63 1.64 34.74
C ASN A 257 5.85 0.31 34.65
N PRO A 258 6.51 -0.86 34.75
CA PRO A 258 5.86 -2.16 34.72
C PRO A 258 4.73 -2.31 35.76
N ASN A 259 4.80 -1.57 36.87
CA ASN A 259 3.75 -1.55 37.88
C ASN A 259 2.43 -0.95 37.36
N ILE A 260 2.48 0.01 36.43
CA ILE A 260 1.26 0.62 35.86
C ILE A 260 0.53 -0.38 34.95
N ILE A 261 1.26 -1.14 34.14
CA ILE A 261 0.69 -2.21 33.29
C ILE A 261 0.05 -3.28 34.18
N LYS A 262 0.73 -3.68 35.26
CA LYS A 262 0.20 -4.66 36.20
C LYS A 262 -1.08 -4.16 36.90
N ILE A 263 -1.13 -2.90 37.31
CA ILE A 263 -2.32 -2.29 37.94
C ILE A 263 -3.50 -2.27 36.97
N LEU A 264 -3.28 -1.90 35.71
CA LEU A 264 -4.33 -1.93 34.68
C LEU A 264 -4.88 -3.33 34.45
N GLN A 265 -3.99 -4.32 34.31
CA GLN A 265 -4.38 -5.72 34.16
C GLN A 265 -5.19 -6.18 35.37
N GLU A 266 -4.72 -5.94 36.59
CA GLU A 266 -5.45 -6.27 37.81
C GLU A 266 -6.82 -5.59 37.89
N ILE A 267 -6.98 -4.38 37.37
CA ILE A 267 -8.24 -3.66 37.33
C ILE A 267 -9.23 -4.26 36.31
N LEU A 268 -8.75 -4.55 35.10
CA LEU A 268 -9.55 -5.18 34.05
C LEU A 268 -10.00 -6.58 34.50
N ASP A 269 -9.10 -7.34 35.11
CA ASP A 269 -9.36 -8.66 35.68
C ASP A 269 -10.38 -8.60 36.83
N LYS A 270 -10.20 -7.68 37.79
CA LYS A 270 -11.12 -7.51 38.93
C LYS A 270 -12.53 -7.09 38.51
N ARG A 271 -12.67 -6.34 37.42
CA ARG A 271 -13.98 -5.90 36.90
C ARG A 271 -14.57 -6.89 35.87
N SER A 272 -13.90 -8.00 35.59
CA SER A 272 -14.31 -9.01 34.60
C SER A 272 -14.65 -8.39 33.23
N ILE A 273 -13.89 -7.38 32.83
CA ILE A 273 -14.11 -6.67 31.57
C ILE A 273 -13.41 -7.46 30.46
N ASP A 274 -14.15 -8.40 29.86
CA ASP A 274 -13.71 -9.10 28.67
C ASP A 274 -14.12 -8.31 27.42
N ILE A 275 -13.15 -7.67 26.80
CA ILE A 275 -13.31 -6.90 25.55
C ILE A 275 -12.56 -7.57 24.40
N SER A 276 -11.95 -8.74 24.65
CA SER A 276 -11.07 -9.40 23.70
C SER A 276 -11.82 -9.85 22.44
N ASP A 277 -13.07 -10.30 22.59
CA ASP A 277 -13.94 -10.72 21.49
C ASP A 277 -14.41 -9.57 20.59
N LYS A 278 -14.42 -8.32 21.10
CA LYS A 278 -14.92 -7.15 20.35
C LYS A 278 -13.83 -6.32 19.69
N ILE A 279 -12.58 -6.44 20.13
CA ILE A 279 -11.49 -5.59 19.65
C ILE A 279 -10.62 -6.34 18.66
N THR A 280 -10.46 -5.77 17.46
CA THR A 280 -9.47 -6.22 16.47
C THR A 280 -8.36 -5.18 16.34
N HIS A 281 -7.11 -5.63 16.45
CA HIS A 281 -5.92 -4.80 16.30
C HIS A 281 -5.27 -5.00 14.93
N ILE A 282 -5.24 -3.94 14.13
CA ILE A 282 -4.63 -3.91 12.81
C ILE A 282 -3.34 -3.09 12.90
N TYR A 283 -2.26 -3.60 12.33
CA TYR A 283 -0.96 -2.95 12.40
C TYR A 283 -0.11 -3.21 11.17
N ASP A 284 0.78 -2.28 10.86
CA ASP A 284 1.74 -2.45 9.77
C ASP A 284 2.88 -3.42 10.17
N ASN A 285 3.16 -4.38 9.29
CA ASN A 285 4.18 -5.41 9.46
C ASN A 285 5.20 -5.43 8.30
N GLY A 286 5.41 -4.29 7.63
CA GLY A 286 6.29 -4.16 6.47
C GLY A 286 7.80 -4.10 6.76
N GLY A 287 8.24 -4.27 8.02
CA GLY A 287 9.67 -4.35 8.40
C GLY A 287 9.91 -4.77 9.86
N ILE A 288 11.10 -5.29 10.18
CA ILE A 288 11.52 -5.59 11.56
C ILE A 288 12.25 -4.38 12.14
N LYS A 289 11.54 -3.39 12.72
CA LYS A 289 11.89 -2.67 13.97
C LYS A 289 10.97 -1.46 14.23
N LEU A 290 10.18 -1.57 15.31
CA LEU A 290 9.63 -0.46 16.11
C LEU A 290 8.30 0.20 15.67
N ILE A 291 7.33 -0.54 15.10
CA ILE A 291 5.93 -0.22 15.42
C ILE A 291 5.63 -0.79 16.80
N ALA A 292 6.06 -0.02 17.80
CA ALA A 292 6.00 -0.36 19.19
C ALA A 292 4.62 -0.91 19.59
N SER A 293 4.63 -2.07 20.24
CA SER A 293 3.76 -2.40 21.37
C SER A 293 2.25 -2.67 21.17
N ALA A 294 1.69 -2.59 19.96
CA ALA A 294 0.24 -2.69 19.69
C ALA A 294 -0.44 -4.04 20.01
N GLN A 295 0.32 -5.11 20.24
CA GLN A 295 -0.18 -6.50 20.14
C GLN A 295 0.01 -7.34 21.40
N TYR A 296 0.74 -6.85 22.41
CA TYR A 296 1.15 -7.72 23.51
C TYR A 296 -0.07 -8.08 24.39
N GLY A 297 -0.42 -9.36 24.43
CA GLY A 297 -1.56 -9.87 25.19
C GLY A 297 -2.93 -9.84 24.47
N SER A 298 -3.05 -9.19 23.30
CA SER A 298 -4.29 -9.25 22.51
C SER A 298 -4.50 -10.63 21.86
N ILE A 299 -5.76 -10.99 21.58
CA ILE A 299 -6.15 -12.25 20.92
C ILE A 299 -6.40 -12.02 19.42
N ASN A 300 -7.11 -10.95 19.05
CA ASN A 300 -7.49 -10.65 17.66
C ASN A 300 -6.54 -9.61 17.03
N LYS A 301 -5.62 -10.09 16.18
CA LYS A 301 -4.58 -9.26 15.55
C LYS A 301 -4.49 -9.55 14.07
N LEU A 302 -4.38 -8.51 13.26
CA LEU A 302 -4.25 -8.62 11.81
C LEU A 302 -3.03 -7.81 11.35
N PRO A 303 -1.90 -8.47 11.02
CA PRO A 303 -0.78 -7.80 10.38
C PRO A 303 -1.14 -7.38 8.96
N ILE A 304 -0.78 -6.18 8.55
CA ILE A 304 -0.89 -5.71 7.15
C ILE A 304 0.51 -5.40 6.63
N HIS A 305 0.91 -6.09 5.56
CA HIS A 305 2.23 -5.88 4.97
C HIS A 305 2.21 -4.67 4.01
N THR A 306 2.64 -3.51 4.49
CA THR A 306 2.67 -2.29 3.65
C THR A 306 3.96 -2.12 2.85
N GLY A 307 4.97 -2.97 3.09
CA GLY A 307 6.33 -2.81 2.57
C GLY A 307 7.10 -1.62 3.16
N LYS A 308 6.59 -1.02 4.25
CA LYS A 308 7.21 0.05 5.03
C LYS A 308 7.17 -0.30 6.51
N ASP A 309 7.93 0.42 7.32
CA ASP A 309 7.79 0.43 8.76
C ASP A 309 7.20 1.79 9.15
N SER A 310 5.87 1.92 9.01
CA SER A 310 5.18 3.21 9.16
C SER A 310 4.10 3.18 10.22
N HIS A 311 4.22 4.10 11.18
CA HIS A 311 3.15 4.38 12.13
C HIS A 311 1.96 5.11 11.49
N ALA A 312 2.10 5.68 10.28
CA ALA A 312 1.02 6.42 9.64
C ALA A 312 -0.14 5.49 9.21
N ILE A 313 -1.37 6.02 9.19
CA ILE A 313 -2.56 5.27 8.73
C ILE A 313 -2.59 5.07 7.21
N ILE A 314 -2.07 6.04 6.45
CA ILE A 314 -2.19 6.10 4.99
C ILE A 314 -1.69 4.81 4.31
N PRO A 315 -0.49 4.25 4.62
CA PRO A 315 -0.03 3.01 4.02
C PRO A 315 -0.97 1.82 4.27
N ILE A 316 -1.53 1.69 5.47
CA ILE A 316 -2.49 0.62 5.79
C ILE A 316 -3.76 0.80 4.97
N THR A 317 -4.31 2.03 4.90
CA THR A 317 -5.49 2.32 4.08
C THR A 317 -5.23 1.95 2.62
N GLN A 318 -4.10 2.37 2.05
CA GLN A 318 -3.72 2.06 0.67
C GLN A 318 -3.60 0.55 0.41
N THR A 319 -2.96 -0.20 1.31
CA THR A 319 -2.84 -1.66 1.19
C THR A 319 -4.21 -2.34 1.30
N LEU A 320 -5.10 -1.89 2.18
CA LEU A 320 -6.45 -2.45 2.31
C LEU A 320 -7.33 -2.15 1.10
N TYR A 321 -7.17 -0.98 0.46
CA TYR A 321 -7.76 -0.70 -0.85
C TYR A 321 -7.29 -1.70 -1.90
N PHE A 322 -5.98 -2.00 -1.91
CA PHE A 322 -5.43 -2.98 -2.83
C PHE A 322 -5.89 -4.40 -2.52
N TYR A 323 -6.03 -4.78 -1.26
CA TYR A 323 -6.56 -6.10 -0.84
C TYR A 323 -8.01 -6.28 -1.26
N SER A 324 -8.84 -5.26 -1.05
CA SER A 324 -10.21 -5.21 -1.54
C SER A 324 -10.26 -5.42 -3.06
N TYR A 325 -9.45 -4.68 -3.82
CA TYR A 325 -9.31 -4.85 -5.27
C TYR A 325 -8.87 -6.27 -5.69
N LEU A 326 -7.85 -6.84 -5.03
CA LEU A 326 -7.35 -8.19 -5.35
C LEU A 326 -8.44 -9.25 -5.21
N LEU A 327 -9.31 -9.12 -4.20
CA LEU A 327 -10.40 -10.05 -3.98
C LEU A 327 -11.58 -9.85 -4.92
N GLU A 328 -11.62 -8.81 -5.74
CA GLU A 328 -12.64 -8.72 -6.78
C GLU A 328 -12.45 -9.77 -7.87
N SER A 329 -11.21 -10.23 -8.09
CA SER A 329 -10.89 -11.38 -8.93
C SER A 329 -11.48 -12.68 -8.38
N ASN A 330 -12.31 -13.36 -9.18
CA ASN A 330 -12.90 -14.66 -8.81
C ASN A 330 -11.85 -15.75 -8.53
N PRO A 331 -10.78 -15.93 -9.36
CA PRO A 331 -9.66 -16.81 -9.04
C PRO A 331 -9.07 -16.57 -7.65
N ASN A 332 -8.75 -15.31 -7.30
CA ASN A 332 -8.18 -14.97 -6.00
C ASN A 332 -9.17 -15.25 -4.87
N TYR A 333 -10.43 -14.82 -5.03
CA TYR A 333 -11.47 -15.06 -4.03
C TYR A 333 -11.68 -16.55 -3.76
N ASN A 334 -11.66 -17.39 -4.79
CA ASN A 334 -11.81 -18.84 -4.65
C ASN A 334 -10.73 -19.48 -3.78
N LYS A 335 -9.52 -18.90 -3.73
CA LYS A 335 -8.41 -19.37 -2.87
C LYS A 335 -8.57 -19.01 -1.39
N VAL A 336 -9.44 -18.06 -1.07
CA VAL A 336 -9.65 -17.57 0.30
C VAL A 336 -11.10 -17.70 0.80
N LYS A 337 -12.06 -18.12 -0.03
CA LYS A 337 -13.49 -18.13 0.33
C LYS A 337 -13.84 -19.00 1.53
N ASN A 338 -13.08 -20.07 1.76
CA ASN A 338 -13.25 -21.01 2.88
C ASN A 338 -12.29 -20.75 4.04
N LYS A 339 -11.44 -19.72 3.94
CA LYS A 339 -10.49 -19.33 4.98
C LYS A 339 -11.16 -18.40 5.98
N ASN A 340 -10.62 -18.34 7.19
CA ASN A 340 -10.95 -17.29 8.14
C ASN A 340 -10.23 -15.97 7.77
N LEU A 341 -10.53 -14.88 8.49
CA LEU A 341 -10.00 -13.55 8.16
C LEU A 341 -8.48 -13.47 8.29
N GLU A 342 -7.91 -14.08 9.33
CA GLU A 342 -6.47 -14.12 9.55
C GLU A 342 -5.74 -14.85 8.43
N GLU A 343 -6.23 -16.04 8.06
CA GLU A 343 -5.69 -16.85 6.96
C GLU A 343 -5.83 -16.15 5.58
N CYS A 344 -6.88 -15.33 5.38
CA CYS A 344 -7.02 -14.52 4.19
C CYS A 344 -6.02 -13.36 4.16
N ILE A 345 -5.84 -12.67 5.29
CA ILE A 345 -4.85 -11.60 5.41
C ILE A 345 -3.44 -12.14 5.24
N GLU A 346 -3.13 -13.31 5.80
CA GLU A 346 -1.86 -14.01 5.60
C GLU A 346 -1.62 -14.29 4.11
N TYR A 347 -2.62 -14.84 3.40
CA TYR A 347 -2.52 -15.10 1.97
C TYR A 347 -2.21 -13.82 1.15
N LEU A 348 -2.90 -12.72 1.45
CA LEU A 348 -2.68 -11.43 0.78
C LEU A 348 -1.33 -10.80 1.16
N ASN A 349 -0.91 -10.94 2.43
CA ASN A 349 0.40 -10.50 2.90
C ASN A 349 1.54 -11.26 2.24
N ASN A 350 1.41 -12.57 2.05
CA ASN A 350 2.41 -13.39 1.38
C ASN A 350 2.59 -12.91 -0.07
N PHE A 351 1.47 -12.67 -0.78
CA PHE A 351 1.53 -12.05 -2.10
C PHE A 351 2.23 -10.68 -2.07
N MET A 352 1.90 -9.79 -1.12
CA MET A 352 2.56 -8.49 -1.03
C MET A 352 4.06 -8.59 -0.74
N GLN A 353 4.48 -9.55 0.10
CA GLN A 353 5.89 -9.81 0.39
C GLN A 353 6.62 -10.30 -0.87
N GLU A 354 6.04 -11.25 -1.59
CA GLU A 354 6.57 -11.76 -2.86
C GLU A 354 6.76 -10.63 -3.89
N VAL A 355 5.74 -9.78 -4.05
CA VAL A 355 5.83 -8.63 -4.94
C VAL A 355 6.88 -7.64 -4.41
N TYR A 356 6.98 -7.40 -3.10
CA TYR A 356 8.01 -6.55 -2.49
C TYR A 356 9.42 -7.04 -2.78
N GLN A 357 9.67 -8.35 -2.75
CA GLN A 357 10.97 -8.92 -3.13
C GLN A 357 11.33 -8.58 -4.59
N VAL A 358 10.35 -8.58 -5.49
CA VAL A 358 10.56 -8.39 -6.93
C VAL A 358 10.67 -6.91 -7.34
N PHE A 359 9.83 -6.03 -6.79
CA PHE A 359 9.74 -4.64 -7.24
C PHE A 359 10.41 -3.61 -6.31
N ASN A 360 10.92 -4.00 -5.14
CA ASN A 360 11.60 -3.06 -4.27
C ASN A 360 12.97 -2.64 -4.86
N PRO A 361 13.23 -1.35 -5.11
CA PRO A 361 14.54 -0.88 -5.57
C PRO A 361 15.66 -1.22 -4.57
N LEU A 362 15.34 -1.42 -3.29
CA LEU A 362 16.29 -1.87 -2.27
C LEU A 362 16.56 -3.38 -2.32
N SER A 363 15.62 -4.24 -2.68
CA SER A 363 15.95 -5.64 -3.01
C SER A 363 16.80 -5.69 -4.28
N MET A 364 16.50 -4.82 -5.27
CA MET A 364 17.38 -4.58 -6.40
C MET A 364 18.75 -4.00 -5.98
N ARG A 365 18.89 -3.20 -4.91
CA ARG A 365 20.17 -2.64 -4.40
C ARG A 365 20.94 -3.58 -3.47
N ILE A 366 20.26 -4.45 -2.72
CA ILE A 366 20.89 -5.56 -2.00
C ILE A 366 21.46 -6.53 -3.04
N ASN A 367 20.81 -6.65 -4.20
CA ASN A 367 21.35 -7.28 -5.42
C ASN A 367 22.28 -6.38 -6.27
N ASN A 368 22.43 -5.09 -5.95
CA ASN A 368 23.22 -4.11 -6.73
C ASN A 368 23.96 -3.11 -5.83
N LYS A 369 25.09 -3.53 -5.23
CA LYS A 369 26.09 -2.56 -4.75
C LYS A 369 26.77 -1.76 -5.89
N ASN A 370 26.41 -1.98 -7.16
CA ASN A 370 27.19 -1.50 -8.30
C ASN A 370 26.42 -0.78 -9.43
N LEU A 371 25.19 -0.30 -9.20
CA LEU A 371 24.54 0.59 -10.18
C LEU A 371 24.98 2.05 -9.95
N MET A 372 25.98 2.49 -10.72
CA MET A 372 26.25 3.93 -10.89
C MET A 372 25.06 4.56 -11.61
N LEU A 373 24.49 5.61 -11.01
CA LEU A 373 23.40 6.38 -11.58
C LEU A 373 23.81 6.95 -12.95
N TYR A 374 23.08 6.57 -14.01
CA TYR A 374 22.93 7.46 -15.16
C TYR A 374 22.19 8.71 -14.67
N LYS A 375 22.95 9.78 -14.43
CA LYS A 375 22.42 11.14 -14.33
C LYS A 375 21.98 11.57 -15.73
N THR A 376 20.76 11.23 -16.11
CA THR A 376 19.97 12.15 -16.93
C THR A 376 19.25 13.07 -15.95
N GLN A 377 19.40 14.38 -16.15
CA GLN A 377 18.78 15.42 -15.33
C GLN A 377 17.27 15.45 -15.52
N GLU A 378 16.58 14.49 -14.93
CA GLU A 378 15.20 14.65 -14.47
C GLU A 378 15.17 14.15 -13.04
N LYS A 379 14.66 14.98 -12.12
CA LYS A 379 14.54 14.64 -10.70
C LYS A 379 13.74 13.33 -10.56
N ARG A 380 14.41 12.19 -10.39
CA ARG A 380 13.73 10.98 -9.90
C ARG A 380 13.26 11.25 -8.46
N PRO A 381 12.00 10.97 -8.12
CA PRO A 381 11.50 11.20 -6.77
C PRO A 381 12.26 10.32 -5.77
N ASN A 382 12.71 10.93 -4.68
CA ASN A 382 13.37 10.24 -3.57
C ASN A 382 12.43 9.15 -3.00
N SER A 383 12.91 7.90 -2.95
CA SER A 383 12.17 6.70 -2.52
C SER A 383 10.90 6.41 -3.33
N THR A 384 11.00 5.65 -4.42
CA THR A 384 9.81 5.13 -5.11
C THR A 384 9.06 4.19 -4.17
N ASP A 385 7.80 4.52 -3.92
CA ASP A 385 6.90 3.71 -3.15
C ASP A 385 6.68 2.37 -3.88
N PHE A 386 6.89 1.26 -3.18
CA PHE A 386 6.76 -0.07 -3.76
C PHE A 386 5.34 -0.30 -4.31
N LEU A 387 4.32 0.09 -3.55
CA LEU A 387 2.93 -0.07 -4.00
C LEU A 387 2.63 0.81 -5.22
N ALA A 388 3.13 2.05 -5.27
CA ALA A 388 3.00 2.89 -6.46
C ALA A 388 3.62 2.23 -7.70
N THR A 389 4.81 1.63 -7.53
CA THR A 389 5.52 0.95 -8.62
C THR A 389 4.73 -0.26 -9.14
N LEU A 390 4.14 -1.04 -8.22
CA LEU A 390 3.27 -2.16 -8.56
C LEU A 390 2.04 -1.69 -9.36
N ILE A 391 1.36 -0.63 -8.88
CA ILE A 391 0.18 -0.08 -9.54
C ILE A 391 0.52 0.49 -10.92
N GLU A 392 1.65 1.20 -11.08
CA GLU A 392 2.12 1.65 -12.40
C GLU A 392 2.35 0.49 -13.36
N HIS A 393 2.94 -0.59 -12.87
CA HIS A 393 3.19 -1.76 -13.70
C HIS A 393 1.90 -2.48 -14.11
N ILE A 394 0.91 -2.56 -13.22
CA ILE A 394 -0.43 -3.07 -13.52
C ILE A 394 -1.06 -2.18 -14.61
N LEU A 395 -1.11 -0.87 -14.40
CA LEU A 395 -1.66 0.10 -15.36
C LEU A 395 -0.98 0.02 -16.73
N TYR A 396 0.35 -0.10 -16.75
CA TYR A 396 1.12 -0.24 -17.98
C TYR A 396 0.73 -1.50 -18.77
N VAL A 397 0.51 -2.64 -18.10
CA VAL A 397 0.07 -3.86 -18.80
C VAL A 397 -1.38 -3.72 -19.30
N THR A 398 -2.26 -3.11 -18.51
CA THR A 398 -3.66 -2.89 -18.92
C THR A 398 -3.82 -1.95 -20.10
N SER A 399 -2.92 -0.97 -20.26
CA SER A 399 -3.00 -0.01 -21.39
C SER A 399 -2.71 -0.66 -22.75
N LEU A 400 -2.06 -1.82 -22.77
CA LEU A 400 -1.69 -2.54 -23.99
C LEU A 400 -2.91 -3.09 -24.74
N GLU A 401 -3.95 -3.47 -23.99
CA GLU A 401 -5.21 -3.91 -24.56
C GLU A 401 -5.96 -2.77 -25.23
N LYS A 402 -5.92 -1.60 -24.59
CA LYS A 402 -6.91 -0.58 -24.89
C LYS A 402 -6.63 0.29 -26.11
N GLU A 403 -5.40 0.41 -26.63
CA GLU A 403 -5.04 1.57 -27.50
C GLU A 403 -5.43 2.93 -26.86
N ILE A 404 -5.75 2.97 -25.55
CA ILE A 404 -6.34 4.13 -24.90
C ILE A 404 -5.27 4.89 -24.13
N GLU A 405 -4.97 6.08 -24.63
CA GLU A 405 -4.44 7.23 -23.91
C GLU A 405 -5.47 7.75 -22.89
N SER A 406 -5.77 7.00 -21.82
CA SER A 406 -6.52 7.64 -20.73
C SER A 406 -5.55 8.58 -19.98
N THR A 407 -5.94 9.84 -19.80
CA THR A 407 -5.14 10.84 -19.07
C THR A 407 -4.76 10.36 -17.66
N TYR A 408 -5.61 9.52 -17.05
CA TYR A 408 -5.33 8.88 -15.77
C TYR A 408 -4.26 7.79 -15.84
N ILE A 409 -4.07 7.07 -16.95
CA ILE A 409 -2.93 6.15 -17.11
C ILE A 409 -1.62 6.93 -17.34
N GLN A 410 -1.68 8.11 -17.95
CA GLN A 410 -0.50 8.93 -18.27
C GLN A 410 0.15 9.61 -17.05
N LEU A 411 -0.62 9.90 -15.99
CA LEU A 411 -0.09 10.52 -14.79
C LEU A 411 0.67 9.49 -13.93
N HIS A 412 1.93 9.79 -13.60
CA HIS A 412 2.74 9.01 -12.65
C HIS A 412 1.96 8.69 -11.36
N THR A 413 2.08 7.45 -10.90
CA THR A 413 1.47 7.05 -9.64
C THR A 413 2.35 7.55 -8.50
N THR A 414 1.74 8.30 -7.60
CA THR A 414 2.39 8.88 -6.44
C THR A 414 1.69 8.40 -5.18
N LYS A 415 2.33 8.57 -4.02
CA LYS A 415 1.72 8.26 -2.72
C LYS A 415 0.36 8.92 -2.50
N ASP A 416 0.08 10.00 -3.21
CA ASP A 416 -1.12 10.80 -3.05
C ASP A 416 -2.27 10.39 -3.97
N ASN A 417 -2.03 9.57 -5.01
CA ASN A 417 -3.06 9.18 -5.97
C ASN A 417 -3.24 7.66 -6.13
N ILE A 418 -2.49 6.84 -5.38
CA ILE A 418 -2.57 5.37 -5.44
C ILE A 418 -4.01 4.86 -5.31
N ILE A 419 -4.78 5.39 -4.35
CA ILE A 419 -6.16 4.93 -4.10
C ILE A 419 -7.04 5.21 -5.32
N ASP A 420 -6.97 6.40 -5.91
CA ASP A 420 -7.69 6.73 -7.14
C ASP A 420 -7.29 5.81 -8.30
N LYS A 421 -5.99 5.49 -8.43
CA LYS A 421 -5.54 4.53 -9.44
C LYS A 421 -6.17 3.15 -9.21
N ILE A 422 -6.20 2.66 -7.97
CA ILE A 422 -6.80 1.37 -7.62
C ILE A 422 -8.30 1.37 -7.94
N ILE A 423 -9.02 2.44 -7.56
CA ILE A 423 -10.45 2.61 -7.85
C ILE A 423 -10.72 2.61 -9.36
N ALA A 424 -9.83 3.18 -10.16
CA ALA A 424 -9.95 3.27 -11.60
C ALA A 424 -9.51 2.01 -12.37
N LEU A 425 -8.99 0.97 -11.69
CA LEU A 425 -8.62 -0.28 -12.36
C LEU A 425 -9.86 -1.05 -12.81
N GLU A 426 -9.97 -1.28 -14.11
CA GLU A 426 -11.05 -2.07 -14.73
C GLU A 426 -10.66 -3.54 -15.00
N TYR A 427 -9.40 -3.88 -14.75
CA TYR A 427 -8.83 -5.22 -14.91
C TYR A 427 -8.45 -5.79 -13.55
N TYR A 428 -8.21 -7.08 -13.49
CA TYR A 428 -7.93 -7.79 -12.26
C TYR A 428 -6.51 -8.35 -12.24
N THR A 429 -5.85 -8.21 -11.09
CA THR A 429 -4.57 -8.87 -10.83
C THR A 429 -4.86 -10.25 -10.28
N GLU A 430 -4.54 -11.30 -11.05
CA GLU A 430 -4.66 -12.69 -10.64
C GLU A 430 -3.36 -13.16 -10.00
N ILE A 431 -3.43 -13.60 -8.74
CA ILE A 431 -2.28 -14.05 -7.96
C ILE A 431 -1.88 -15.46 -8.41
N LEU A 432 -0.62 -15.60 -8.80
CA LEU A 432 0.02 -16.89 -9.02
C LEU A 432 0.71 -17.27 -7.71
N ASP A 433 0.07 -18.13 -6.92
CA ASP A 433 0.67 -18.61 -5.68
C ASP A 433 1.65 -19.76 -5.96
N LYS A 434 2.29 -20.25 -4.90
CA LYS A 434 3.30 -21.30 -5.01
C LYS A 434 2.78 -22.54 -5.74
N GLN A 435 1.54 -22.94 -5.50
CA GLN A 435 0.98 -24.13 -6.16
C GLN A 435 0.78 -23.88 -7.65
N ASP A 436 0.32 -22.70 -8.04
CA ASP A 436 0.19 -22.35 -9.46
C ASP A 436 1.56 -22.35 -10.14
N ILE A 437 2.55 -21.69 -9.54
CA ILE A 437 3.91 -21.58 -10.06
C ILE A 437 4.59 -22.95 -10.15
N ASP A 438 4.32 -23.85 -9.21
CA ASP A 438 4.83 -25.21 -9.25
C ASP A 438 4.24 -26.06 -10.38
N ASN A 439 3.03 -25.73 -10.83
CA ASN A 439 2.33 -26.42 -11.92
C ASN A 439 2.58 -25.82 -13.32
N LEU A 440 3.31 -24.70 -13.43
CA LEU A 440 3.61 -24.08 -14.71
C LEU A 440 4.51 -24.99 -15.56
N ASP A 441 4.05 -25.30 -16.78
CA ASP A 441 4.77 -26.10 -17.77
C ASP A 441 4.99 -25.33 -19.07
N SER A 442 6.21 -25.41 -19.61
CA SER A 442 6.62 -24.68 -20.82
C SER A 442 5.68 -24.84 -22.03
N LYS A 443 4.97 -25.97 -22.15
CA LYS A 443 4.06 -26.26 -23.28
C LYS A 443 2.63 -25.81 -23.04
N GLN A 444 2.23 -25.65 -21.77
CA GLN A 444 0.86 -25.27 -21.38
C GLN A 444 0.74 -23.81 -20.95
N CYS A 445 1.86 -23.19 -20.58
CA CYS A 445 1.86 -21.81 -20.12
C CYS A 445 1.33 -20.83 -21.17
N SER A 446 0.44 -19.97 -20.71
CA SER A 446 -0.03 -18.82 -21.47
C SER A 446 1.07 -17.77 -21.68
N ILE A 447 0.81 -16.78 -22.53
CA ILE A 447 1.76 -15.68 -22.73
C ILE A 447 1.85 -14.81 -21.48
N ALA A 448 0.74 -14.61 -20.75
CA ALA A 448 0.76 -13.88 -19.50
C ALA A 448 1.61 -14.59 -18.43
N GLU A 449 1.54 -15.92 -18.35
CA GLU A 449 2.35 -16.75 -17.45
C GLU A 449 3.83 -16.74 -17.85
N LYS A 450 4.13 -16.86 -19.15
CA LYS A 450 5.50 -16.71 -19.68
C LYS A 450 6.07 -15.34 -19.33
N ARG A 451 5.28 -14.27 -19.42
CA ARG A 451 5.69 -12.93 -18.95
C ARG A 451 5.90 -12.91 -17.45
N ALA A 452 5.03 -13.57 -16.68
CA ALA A 452 5.15 -13.65 -15.22
C ALA A 452 6.49 -14.26 -14.82
N ILE A 453 6.86 -15.40 -15.43
CA ILE A 453 8.14 -16.08 -15.27
C ILE A 453 9.30 -15.18 -15.72
N PHE A 454 9.18 -14.53 -16.87
CA PHE A 454 10.23 -13.63 -17.34
C PHE A 454 10.43 -12.42 -16.43
N LYS A 455 9.40 -11.90 -15.77
CA LYS A 455 9.54 -10.79 -14.82
C LYS A 455 9.72 -11.25 -13.38
N CYS A 456 9.71 -12.56 -13.12
CA CYS A 456 9.66 -13.16 -11.79
C CYS A 456 8.53 -12.60 -10.93
N GLN A 457 7.41 -12.19 -11.54
CA GLN A 457 6.30 -11.58 -10.82
C GLN A 457 5.26 -12.66 -10.43
N PRO A 458 4.70 -12.61 -9.20
CA PRO A 458 3.75 -13.62 -8.71
C PRO A 458 2.30 -13.32 -9.15
N PHE A 459 2.10 -12.77 -10.35
CA PHE A 459 0.77 -12.44 -10.85
C PHE A 459 0.69 -12.32 -12.37
N LYS A 460 -0.53 -12.46 -12.88
CA LYS A 460 -0.95 -12.07 -14.24
C LYS A 460 -2.13 -11.10 -14.18
N ILE A 461 -2.53 -10.56 -15.32
CA ILE A 461 -3.65 -9.60 -15.41
C ILE A 461 -4.72 -10.14 -16.35
N THR A 462 -5.96 -10.11 -15.88
CA THR A 462 -7.14 -10.60 -16.59
C THR A 462 -8.22 -9.54 -16.65
N ASP A 463 -9.12 -9.66 -17.63
CA ASP A 463 -10.36 -8.90 -17.68
C ASP A 463 -11.42 -9.49 -16.73
N LYS A 464 -12.61 -8.89 -16.71
CA LYS A 464 -13.75 -9.35 -15.89
C LYS A 464 -14.29 -10.73 -16.24
N ASP A 465 -14.04 -11.18 -17.47
CA ASP A 465 -14.49 -12.47 -17.98
C ASP A 465 -13.42 -13.55 -17.75
N GLY A 466 -12.26 -13.17 -17.18
CA GLY A 466 -11.12 -14.04 -16.89
C GLY A 466 -10.17 -14.22 -18.07
N ASN A 467 -10.34 -13.47 -19.16
CA ASN A 467 -9.41 -13.52 -20.29
C ASN A 467 -8.13 -12.76 -19.95
N GLU A 468 -6.99 -13.31 -20.35
CA GLU A 468 -5.71 -12.65 -20.12
C GLU A 468 -5.55 -11.42 -21.00
N VAL A 469 -5.18 -10.30 -20.37
CA VAL A 469 -4.92 -9.03 -21.07
C VAL A 469 -3.79 -9.18 -22.07
N LEU A 470 -2.80 -10.01 -21.75
CA LEU A 470 -1.68 -10.28 -22.61
C LEU A 470 -1.89 -11.60 -23.34
N SER A 471 -2.01 -11.54 -24.66
CA SER A 471 -2.30 -12.67 -25.54
C SER A 471 -1.45 -12.62 -26.82
N GLU A 472 -1.63 -13.62 -27.71
CA GLU A 472 -0.92 -13.69 -28.99
C GLU A 472 -1.15 -12.44 -29.85
N ASN A 473 -2.32 -11.82 -29.73
CA ASN A 473 -2.72 -10.67 -30.54
C ASN A 473 -1.97 -9.38 -30.20
N ASN A 474 -1.48 -9.24 -28.97
CA ASN A 474 -0.81 -8.01 -28.50
C ASN A 474 0.59 -8.24 -27.94
N ILE A 475 1.10 -9.47 -28.01
CA ILE A 475 2.45 -9.84 -27.56
C ILE A 475 3.53 -8.94 -28.16
N ALA A 476 3.39 -8.52 -29.43
CA ALA A 476 4.32 -7.62 -30.12
C ALA A 476 4.51 -6.26 -29.44
N LYS A 477 3.50 -5.77 -28.70
CA LYS A 477 3.56 -4.47 -28.01
C LYS A 477 4.57 -4.49 -26.86
N LEU A 478 4.79 -5.66 -26.24
CA LEU A 478 5.72 -5.86 -25.13
C LEU A 478 7.00 -6.59 -25.54
N PHE A 479 6.86 -7.63 -26.35
CA PHE A 479 7.92 -8.54 -26.77
C PHE A 479 8.42 -8.12 -28.14
N ARG A 480 9.16 -7.00 -28.19
CA ARG A 480 9.80 -6.55 -29.43
C ARG A 480 10.88 -7.54 -29.84
N TYR A 481 11.15 -7.65 -31.15
CA TYR A 481 12.13 -8.60 -31.72
C TYR A 481 13.55 -8.49 -31.12
N ASN A 482 13.88 -7.35 -30.52
CA ASN A 482 15.16 -7.06 -29.85
C ASN A 482 15.08 -7.12 -28.31
N SER A 483 14.01 -7.70 -27.75
CA SER A 483 13.83 -7.82 -26.30
C SER A 483 14.13 -9.24 -25.81
N ASN A 484 14.86 -9.34 -24.69
CA ASN A 484 15.14 -10.60 -23.99
C ASN A 484 13.88 -11.44 -23.69
N SER A 485 12.72 -10.79 -23.56
CA SER A 485 11.46 -11.44 -23.25
C SER A 485 10.96 -12.33 -24.39
N THR A 486 11.36 -12.06 -25.64
CA THR A 486 10.85 -12.76 -26.84
C THR A 486 11.15 -14.26 -26.82
N LYS A 487 12.24 -14.69 -26.17
CA LYS A 487 12.64 -16.10 -26.07
C LYS A 487 11.69 -16.97 -25.24
N ILE A 488 11.12 -16.42 -24.16
CA ILE A 488 10.18 -17.19 -23.33
C ILE A 488 8.80 -17.29 -23.99
N ALA A 489 8.48 -16.28 -24.81
CA ALA A 489 7.20 -16.13 -25.48
C ALA A 489 7.08 -17.04 -26.71
N LEU A 490 8.15 -17.11 -27.52
CA LEU A 490 8.16 -17.72 -28.84
C LEU A 490 9.22 -18.84 -28.88
N TYR A 491 8.82 -20.10 -28.68
CA TYR A 491 9.26 -21.26 -29.49
C TYR A 491 8.94 -22.61 -28.81
N ASN A 492 8.71 -23.62 -29.67
CA ASN A 492 8.39 -25.02 -29.34
C ASN A 492 9.61 -25.98 -29.38
N ASP A 493 10.85 -25.47 -29.34
CA ASP A 493 12.05 -26.32 -29.36
C ASP A 493 12.59 -26.62 -27.94
N LYS A 494 13.32 -27.73 -27.80
CA LYS A 494 14.00 -28.18 -26.57
C LYS A 494 14.93 -27.13 -25.96
N SER A 495 15.51 -26.23 -26.77
CA SER A 495 16.36 -25.13 -26.30
C SER A 495 15.58 -24.03 -25.57
N SER A 496 14.30 -23.84 -25.89
CA SER A 496 13.40 -22.92 -25.18
C SER A 496 12.89 -23.49 -23.86
N VAL A 497 12.75 -24.82 -23.78
CA VAL A 497 12.38 -25.51 -22.53
C VAL A 497 13.44 -25.31 -21.45
N SER A 498 14.73 -25.48 -21.78
CA SER A 498 15.80 -25.27 -20.79
C SER A 498 15.93 -23.81 -20.34
N TYR A 499 15.67 -22.84 -21.22
CA TYR A 499 15.60 -21.42 -20.85
C TYR A 499 14.42 -21.16 -19.92
N PHE A 500 13.24 -21.70 -20.26
CA PHE A 500 12.04 -21.60 -19.44
C PHE A 500 12.27 -22.19 -18.05
N ASP A 501 12.78 -23.41 -17.96
CA ASP A 501 13.05 -24.11 -16.70
C ASP A 501 14.05 -23.33 -15.83
N ALA A 502 15.08 -22.74 -16.45
CA ALA A 502 16.04 -21.90 -15.75
C ALA A 502 15.39 -20.62 -15.19
N ARG A 503 14.50 -19.97 -15.96
CA ARG A 503 13.75 -18.78 -15.49
C ARG A 503 12.72 -19.13 -14.42
N LEU A 504 12.05 -20.27 -14.56
CA LEU A 504 11.09 -20.76 -13.57
C LEU A 504 11.80 -21.11 -12.25
N SER A 505 12.95 -21.79 -12.31
CA SER A 505 13.78 -22.06 -11.12
C SER A 505 14.24 -20.75 -10.46
N MET A 506 14.71 -19.79 -11.25
CA MET A 506 15.10 -18.47 -10.75
C MET A 506 13.93 -17.74 -10.09
N MET A 507 12.73 -17.75 -10.70
CA MET A 507 11.53 -17.16 -10.12
C MET A 507 11.18 -17.82 -8.77
N LYS A 508 11.15 -19.16 -8.71
CA LYS A 508 10.87 -19.89 -7.46
C LYS A 508 11.87 -19.54 -6.35
N HIS A 509 13.14 -19.40 -6.68
CA HIS A 509 14.16 -19.02 -5.70
C HIS A 509 14.06 -17.56 -5.25
N ILE A 510 13.69 -16.63 -6.15
CA ILE A 510 13.46 -15.22 -5.78
C ILE A 510 12.26 -15.10 -4.84
N LEU A 511 11.18 -15.83 -5.11
CA LEU A 511 9.92 -15.71 -4.37
C LEU A 511 9.91 -16.53 -3.07
N TYR A 512 10.52 -17.72 -3.08
CA TYR A 512 10.37 -18.71 -2.00
C TYR A 512 11.69 -19.21 -1.41
N GLY A 513 12.83 -18.80 -1.96
CA GLY A 513 14.13 -19.25 -1.49
C GLY A 513 14.62 -18.46 -0.28
N ASP A 514 15.37 -19.14 0.61
CA ASP A 514 15.98 -18.51 1.78
C ASP A 514 17.11 -17.54 1.40
N ASN A 515 17.79 -17.78 0.27
CA ASN A 515 18.90 -16.97 -0.25
C ASN A 515 18.69 -16.67 -1.75
N ILE A 516 18.75 -15.40 -2.12
CA ILE A 516 18.64 -14.94 -3.50
C ILE A 516 20.05 -14.86 -4.11
N ASN A 517 20.40 -15.82 -4.94
CA ASN A 517 21.70 -15.87 -5.63
C ASN A 517 21.60 -15.35 -7.07
N VAL A 518 21.06 -14.14 -7.24
CA VAL A 518 20.89 -13.49 -8.55
C VAL A 518 21.74 -12.22 -8.60
N CYS A 519 22.60 -12.07 -9.61
CA CYS A 519 23.46 -10.90 -9.77
C CYS A 519 23.52 -10.43 -11.23
N TYR A 520 23.96 -9.19 -11.44
CA TYR A 520 24.26 -8.66 -12.77
C TYR A 520 25.75 -8.82 -13.07
N ILE A 521 26.10 -9.12 -14.32
CA ILE A 521 27.50 -9.17 -14.74
C ILE A 521 28.06 -7.75 -14.71
N LYS A 522 29.17 -7.52 -14.00
CA LYS A 522 29.80 -6.19 -13.91
C LYS A 522 30.98 -6.11 -14.88
N ALA A 523 31.09 -5.00 -15.60
CA ALA A 523 32.31 -4.70 -16.35
C ALA A 523 33.50 -4.53 -15.39
N SER A 524 34.53 -5.36 -15.56
CA SER A 524 35.85 -5.15 -14.96
C SER A 524 36.52 -3.96 -15.65
N LEU A 525 36.33 -2.75 -15.11
CA LEU A 525 37.10 -1.58 -15.55
C LEU A 525 38.46 -1.61 -14.87
N LYS A 526 39.50 -2.08 -15.56
CA LYS A 526 40.87 -1.59 -15.30
C LYS A 526 40.95 -0.17 -15.85
N SER A 527 41.06 0.81 -14.97
CA SER A 527 41.29 2.21 -15.33
C SER A 527 42.65 2.34 -16.03
N ASN A 528 42.65 2.29 -17.36
CA ASN A 528 43.69 2.95 -18.14
C ASN A 528 43.15 4.35 -18.48
N GLU A 529 43.93 5.34 -18.11
CA GLU A 529 43.65 6.76 -18.29
C GLU A 529 43.22 7.04 -19.75
N ASN A 530 42.16 7.85 -19.87
CA ASN A 530 41.74 8.53 -21.11
C ASN A 530 41.06 7.69 -22.20
N LYS A 531 39.90 7.08 -21.89
CA LYS A 531 38.68 7.06 -22.72
C LYS A 531 37.55 6.31 -21.99
N ILE A 532 36.62 7.05 -21.39
CA ILE A 532 35.45 6.47 -20.73
C ILE A 532 34.39 6.19 -21.81
N SER A 533 34.33 4.95 -22.31
CA SER A 533 33.08 4.38 -22.79
C SER A 533 32.58 3.40 -21.73
N THR A 534 31.61 3.82 -20.92
CA THR A 534 30.91 2.94 -19.97
C THR A 534 30.09 1.92 -20.76
N LEU A 535 30.57 0.69 -20.94
CA LEU A 535 29.72 -0.43 -21.34
C LEU A 535 28.90 -0.81 -20.10
N SER A 536 27.64 -0.38 -20.02
CA SER A 536 26.72 -0.85 -18.98
C SER A 536 26.33 -2.28 -19.32
N MET A 537 26.78 -3.23 -18.52
CA MET A 537 26.42 -4.64 -18.66
C MET A 537 25.12 -4.92 -17.92
N SER A 538 24.22 -5.72 -18.49
CA SER A 538 22.86 -5.94 -17.96
C SER A 538 22.42 -7.41 -17.94
N SER A 539 23.29 -8.31 -18.36
CA SER A 539 23.11 -9.76 -18.30
C SER A 539 22.88 -10.21 -16.87
N THR A 540 21.89 -11.08 -16.70
CA THR A 540 21.49 -11.59 -15.40
C THR A 540 22.11 -12.97 -15.19
N LEU A 541 22.64 -13.20 -14.00
CA LEU A 541 23.17 -14.48 -13.58
C LEU A 541 22.39 -14.99 -12.38
N TYR A 542 22.10 -16.28 -12.37
CA TYR A 542 21.44 -16.97 -11.27
C TYR A 542 22.20 -18.25 -10.89
N VAL A 543 22.47 -18.45 -9.60
CA VAL A 543 23.12 -19.64 -9.07
C VAL A 543 22.15 -20.48 -8.25
N ASP A 544 21.96 -21.72 -8.67
CA ASP A 544 21.22 -22.72 -7.93
C ASP A 544 22.22 -23.61 -7.17
N THR A 545 22.40 -23.34 -5.88
CA THR A 545 23.35 -24.08 -5.03
C THR A 545 22.86 -25.50 -4.72
N GLN A 546 21.54 -25.72 -4.72
CA GLN A 546 20.96 -27.04 -4.49
C GLN A 546 21.18 -27.94 -5.71
N ALA A 547 20.91 -27.42 -6.91
CA ALA A 547 21.14 -28.14 -8.16
C ALA A 547 22.61 -28.11 -8.64
N LYS A 548 23.48 -27.35 -7.96
CA LYS A 548 24.86 -27.05 -8.39
C LYS A 548 24.91 -26.57 -9.84
N ALA A 549 24.09 -25.58 -10.17
CA ALA A 549 23.94 -25.04 -11.52
C ALA A 549 24.13 -23.52 -11.55
N ILE A 550 24.66 -23.00 -12.66
CA ILE A 550 24.83 -21.57 -12.91
C ILE A 550 24.12 -21.24 -14.21
N TYR A 551 23.17 -20.32 -14.18
CA TYR A 551 22.40 -19.89 -15.34
C TYR A 551 22.78 -18.46 -15.70
N ILE A 552 23.20 -18.26 -16.95
CA ILE A 552 23.66 -16.97 -17.46
C ILE A 552 22.73 -16.53 -18.57
N PHE A 553 21.93 -15.50 -18.30
CA PHE A 553 21.03 -14.88 -19.26
C PHE A 553 21.74 -13.67 -19.87
N ALA A 554 22.43 -13.90 -20.99
CA ALA A 554 23.25 -12.91 -21.66
C ALA A 554 22.38 -11.97 -22.51
N ASN A 555 22.62 -10.67 -22.37
CA ASN A 555 22.01 -9.62 -23.21
C ASN A 555 22.89 -9.32 -24.42
N ASP A 556 22.29 -8.76 -25.48
CA ASP A 556 23.06 -8.33 -26.65
C ASP A 556 24.19 -7.36 -26.25
N LYS A 557 25.38 -7.59 -26.83
CA LYS A 557 26.64 -6.82 -26.63
C LYS A 557 27.26 -6.86 -25.23
N ASP A 558 26.76 -7.69 -24.34
CA ASP A 558 27.43 -7.94 -23.07
C ASP A 558 28.63 -8.89 -23.25
N TYR A 559 29.78 -8.46 -22.76
CA TYR A 559 31.02 -9.23 -22.60
C TYR A 559 31.08 -10.07 -21.31
N ILE A 560 31.16 -11.39 -21.45
CA ILE A 560 31.30 -12.32 -20.32
C ILE A 560 32.74 -12.80 -20.23
N ASP A 561 33.44 -12.43 -19.15
CA ASP A 561 34.81 -12.88 -18.88
C ASP A 561 34.81 -14.23 -18.15
N CYS A 562 34.98 -15.32 -18.90
CA CYS A 562 34.98 -16.67 -18.36
C CYS A 562 36.08 -16.93 -17.31
N ASP A 563 37.19 -16.18 -17.33
CA ASP A 563 38.31 -16.37 -16.38
C ASP A 563 37.99 -15.77 -15.00
N THR A 564 37.17 -14.72 -14.98
CA THR A 564 36.83 -14.01 -13.74
C THR A 564 35.40 -14.24 -13.28
N ILE A 565 34.52 -14.82 -14.11
CA ILE A 565 33.09 -14.96 -13.81
C ILE A 565 32.83 -15.69 -12.49
N TYR A 566 33.51 -16.81 -12.21
CA TYR A 566 33.31 -17.54 -10.95
C TYR A 566 33.71 -16.73 -9.71
N LYS A 567 34.76 -15.91 -9.81
CA LYS A 567 35.18 -15.01 -8.72
C LYS A 567 34.16 -13.91 -8.52
N GLN A 568 33.65 -13.34 -9.62
CA GLN A 568 32.60 -12.32 -9.59
C GLN A 568 31.32 -12.88 -8.96
N ILE A 569 30.86 -14.05 -9.38
CA ILE A 569 29.68 -14.74 -8.83
C ILE A 569 29.83 -14.92 -7.33
N LYS A 570 30.93 -15.54 -6.89
CA LYS A 570 31.17 -15.79 -5.47
C LYS A 570 31.13 -14.50 -4.64
N GLN A 571 31.74 -13.43 -5.17
CA GLN A 571 31.80 -12.14 -4.50
C GLN A 571 30.43 -11.43 -4.45
N GLU A 572 29.72 -11.35 -5.59
CA GLU A 572 28.47 -10.60 -5.71
C GLU A 572 27.29 -11.34 -5.06
N CYS A 573 27.26 -12.68 -5.10
CA CYS A 573 26.26 -13.50 -4.42
C CYS A 573 26.63 -13.85 -2.97
N ASN A 574 27.78 -13.41 -2.46
CA ASN A 574 28.26 -13.69 -1.10
C ASN A 574 28.21 -15.18 -0.71
N LEU A 575 28.60 -16.04 -1.66
CA LEU A 575 28.55 -17.50 -1.53
C LEU A 575 29.60 -18.01 -0.54
N GLN A 576 29.21 -18.99 0.27
CA GLN A 576 30.09 -19.63 1.26
C GLN A 576 30.99 -20.70 0.62
N GLU A 577 30.56 -21.26 -0.51
CA GLU A 577 31.24 -22.28 -1.30
C GLU A 577 32.64 -21.84 -1.71
N SER A 578 33.59 -22.77 -1.78
CA SER A 578 34.94 -22.48 -2.27
C SER A 578 34.91 -22.13 -3.78
N LEU A 579 35.98 -21.51 -4.29
CA LEU A 579 36.02 -21.20 -5.73
C LEU A 579 36.06 -22.49 -6.56
N GLU A 580 36.77 -23.51 -6.07
CA GLU A 580 36.86 -24.84 -6.67
C GLU A 580 35.51 -25.55 -6.65
N GLU A 581 34.76 -25.44 -5.55
CA GLU A 581 33.41 -25.98 -5.47
C GLU A 581 32.48 -25.29 -6.47
N LEU A 582 32.51 -23.97 -6.55
CA LEU A 582 31.68 -23.22 -7.50
C LEU A 582 32.03 -23.54 -8.96
N GLN A 583 33.31 -23.80 -9.27
CA GLN A 583 33.75 -24.25 -10.59
C GLN A 583 33.26 -25.65 -10.96
N SER A 584 32.83 -26.45 -9.98
CA SER A 584 32.20 -27.76 -10.22
C SER A 584 30.73 -27.65 -10.64
N TYR A 585 30.12 -26.46 -10.50
CA TYR A 585 28.72 -26.26 -10.85
C TYR A 585 28.56 -26.27 -12.37
N LYS A 586 27.42 -26.76 -12.87
CA LYS A 586 27.14 -26.83 -14.31
C LYS A 586 26.71 -25.46 -14.85
N PRO A 587 27.49 -24.79 -15.72
CA PRO A 587 27.08 -23.54 -16.34
C PRO A 587 26.14 -23.78 -17.52
N SER A 588 25.14 -22.93 -17.67
CA SER A 588 24.22 -22.85 -18.82
C SER A 588 24.18 -21.41 -19.31
N LEU A 589 24.60 -21.18 -20.55
CA LEU A 589 24.63 -19.86 -21.18
C LEU A 589 23.47 -19.72 -22.16
N PHE A 590 22.65 -18.70 -21.96
CA PHE A 590 21.52 -18.36 -22.82
C PHE A 590 21.79 -17.02 -23.51
N LEU A 591 22.01 -17.06 -24.82
CA LEU A 591 22.37 -15.88 -25.63
C LEU A 591 21.13 -15.10 -26.10
N ASP A 592 21.26 -13.78 -26.28
CA ASP A 592 20.23 -12.88 -26.83
C ASP A 592 19.98 -12.97 -28.33
N SER A 593 20.75 -13.83 -29.02
CA SER A 593 20.63 -14.03 -30.46
C SER A 593 19.99 -15.38 -30.79
N HIS A 594 18.97 -15.32 -31.66
CA HIS A 594 18.62 -16.46 -32.52
C HIS A 594 19.33 -16.29 -33.86
N LEU A 595 19.94 -17.37 -34.36
CA LEU A 595 20.27 -17.48 -35.78
C LEU A 595 18.94 -17.71 -36.52
N LEU A 596 18.44 -16.71 -37.23
CA LEU A 596 17.30 -16.87 -38.13
C LEU A 596 17.76 -17.67 -39.35
N LEU A 597 17.68 -19.00 -39.28
CA LEU A 597 17.94 -19.88 -40.42
C LEU A 597 16.64 -20.04 -41.22
N GLY A 598 16.36 -19.05 -42.08
CA GLY A 598 15.32 -19.13 -43.11
C GLY A 598 13.89 -19.33 -42.60
N GLY A 599 13.10 -18.26 -42.52
CA GLY A 599 11.67 -18.32 -42.23
C GLY A 599 10.87 -17.49 -43.24
N THR A 600 9.66 -17.92 -43.56
CA THR A 600 8.67 -17.15 -44.34
C THR A 600 7.76 -16.35 -43.42
N GLU A 601 7.61 -15.04 -43.67
CA GLU A 601 6.85 -14.11 -42.81
C GLU A 601 5.43 -14.58 -42.52
N SER A 602 4.97 -14.37 -41.28
CA SER A 602 3.59 -14.65 -40.87
C SER A 602 2.61 -13.84 -41.71
N PRO A 603 1.53 -14.45 -42.24
CA PRO A 603 0.52 -13.74 -43.05
C PRO A 603 -0.35 -12.78 -42.23
N ASN A 604 -0.26 -12.80 -40.89
CA ASN A 604 -1.00 -11.89 -40.03
C ASN A 604 -0.26 -10.53 -39.93
N PRO A 605 -0.88 -9.41 -40.38
CA PRO A 605 -0.27 -8.09 -40.41
C PRO A 605 0.25 -7.58 -39.06
N LEU A 606 -0.38 -8.00 -37.96
CA LEU A 606 0.00 -7.60 -36.59
C LEU A 606 1.17 -8.42 -36.03
N SER A 607 1.52 -9.54 -36.69
CA SER A 607 2.65 -10.42 -36.36
C SER A 607 3.70 -10.45 -37.46
N GLN A 608 3.69 -9.51 -38.41
CA GLN A 608 4.69 -9.38 -39.48
C GLN A 608 6.14 -9.24 -38.96
N TYR A 609 6.30 -8.93 -37.67
CA TYR A 609 7.60 -8.84 -37.00
C TYR A 609 7.99 -10.08 -36.20
N PHE A 610 7.16 -11.13 -36.22
CA PHE A 610 7.48 -12.44 -35.64
C PHE A 610 7.85 -13.40 -36.78
N PHE A 611 9.09 -13.86 -36.70
CA PHE A 611 9.77 -14.60 -37.75
C PHE A 611 9.10 -15.95 -38.07
N GLY A 612 9.27 -16.34 -39.33
CA GLY A 612 8.56 -17.42 -39.99
C GLY A 612 8.74 -18.83 -39.45
N GLU A 613 7.86 -19.71 -39.94
CA GLU A 613 7.96 -21.16 -39.72
C GLU A 613 9.28 -21.69 -40.32
N LEU A 614 9.95 -22.58 -39.57
CA LEU A 614 11.07 -23.36 -40.06
C LEU A 614 10.65 -24.13 -41.31
N GLU A 615 11.40 -23.98 -42.40
CA GLU A 615 11.24 -24.90 -43.53
C GLU A 615 11.46 -26.34 -43.03
N SER A 616 10.52 -27.23 -43.36
CA SER A 616 10.51 -28.64 -42.94
C SER A 616 11.73 -29.46 -43.39
N ASN A 617 12.73 -28.83 -44.02
CA ASN A 617 13.90 -29.46 -44.61
C ASN A 617 15.24 -29.08 -43.94
N SER A 618 15.27 -28.30 -42.86
CA SER A 618 16.55 -27.97 -42.20
C SER A 618 16.99 -29.04 -41.19
N SER A 619 17.15 -30.29 -41.64
CA SER A 619 17.94 -31.29 -40.92
C SER A 619 19.43 -31.04 -41.21
N ASN A 620 20.05 -30.09 -40.52
CA ASN A 620 21.51 -30.03 -40.46
C ASN A 620 21.98 -29.67 -39.06
N THR A 621 22.35 -30.74 -38.35
CA THR A 621 23.23 -30.75 -37.19
C THR A 621 24.51 -29.96 -37.48
N THR A 622 24.74 -28.85 -36.78
CA THR A 622 26.11 -28.35 -36.56
C THR A 622 26.53 -28.70 -35.15
N SER A 623 27.15 -29.86 -35.03
CA SER A 623 28.10 -30.17 -33.96
C SER A 623 29.30 -29.22 -34.10
N THR A 624 29.45 -28.26 -33.20
CA THR A 624 30.74 -27.56 -33.05
C THR A 624 31.70 -28.50 -32.33
N ASN A 625 32.45 -29.27 -33.12
CA ASN A 625 33.63 -29.98 -32.65
C ASN A 625 34.66 -28.96 -32.17
N SER A 626 35.09 -29.12 -30.92
CA SER A 626 36.31 -28.53 -30.40
C SER A 626 37.52 -29.12 -31.14
N THR A 627 38.11 -28.36 -32.05
CA THR A 627 39.46 -28.66 -32.54
C THR A 627 40.47 -27.95 -31.66
N ASN A 628 41.21 -28.76 -30.90
CA ASN A 628 42.48 -28.41 -30.28
C ASN A 628 43.43 -27.79 -31.32
N SER A 629 44.09 -26.69 -30.94
CA SER A 629 45.44 -26.38 -31.44
C SER A 629 46.19 -25.54 -30.41
N SER A 630 47.19 -26.21 -29.81
CA SER A 630 48.46 -25.76 -29.21
C SER A 630 48.50 -24.48 -28.36
#